data_AF-A0A0V0VVP9-F1
#
_entry.id   AF-A0A0V0VVP9-F1
#
_cell.length_a   1.000
_cell.length_b   1.000
_cell.length_c   1.000
_cell.angle_alpha   90.00
_cell.angle_beta   90.00
_cell.angle_gamma   90.00
#
_symmetry.space_group_name_H-M   'P 1'
#
loop_
_entity.id
_entity.type
_entity.pdbx_description
1 polymer ?
#
loop_
_entity_poly.entity_id
_entity_poly.type
_entity_poly.pdbx_seq_one_letter_code
_entity_poly.pdbx_strand_id
1 'polypeptide(L)'
;MGLKFVQWQINVSIHETTGQSPFKVTFGEEPRIGLESYVLPKSLVDAAKTEEEIEEFLTSHEANDEESLNSDGKNYEENESNIMKHFSETFIKAQKEAASGQTRAAAKMTR
;
A
#
# COMPACT_ATOMS: atom_id res chain seq x y z
N MET A 1 -16.62 3.23 -0.57
CA MET A 1 -15.44 3.00 0.30
C MET A 1 -15.08 1.53 0.56
N GLY A 2 -15.88 0.52 0.17
CA GLY A 2 -15.60 -0.89 0.55
C GLY A 2 -14.71 -1.72 -0.39
N LEU A 3 -14.40 -1.27 -1.60
CA LEU A 3 -13.71 -2.13 -2.58
C LEU A 3 -12.19 -2.24 -2.34
N LYS A 4 -11.55 -1.19 -1.81
CA LYS A 4 -10.08 -1.12 -1.67
C LYS A 4 -9.53 -2.05 -0.58
N PHE A 5 -10.22 -2.17 0.56
CA PHE A 5 -9.79 -3.07 1.64
C PHE A 5 -9.94 -4.54 1.24
N VAL A 6 -11.02 -4.90 0.53
CA VAL A 6 -11.24 -6.25 0.01
C VAL A 6 -10.15 -6.62 -1.00
N GLN A 7 -9.84 -5.71 -1.93
CA GLN A 7 -8.78 -5.94 -2.91
C GLN A 7 -7.41 -6.09 -2.24
N TRP A 8 -7.12 -5.30 -1.21
CA TRP A 8 -5.90 -5.45 -0.44
C TRP A 8 -5.81 -6.83 0.21
N GLN A 9 -6.88 -7.26 0.91
CA GLN A 9 -6.94 -8.56 1.56
C GLN A 9 -6.73 -9.71 0.58
N ILE A 10 -7.27 -9.61 -0.65
CA ILE A 10 -7.06 -10.59 -1.72
C ILE A 10 -5.61 -10.56 -2.24
N ASN A 11 -5.00 -9.37 -2.37
CA ASN A 11 -3.64 -9.26 -2.90
C ASN A 11 -2.57 -9.73 -1.92
N VAL A 12 -2.83 -9.63 -0.61
CA VAL A 12 -1.88 -10.06 0.43
C VAL A 12 -2.14 -11.48 0.94
N SER A 13 -3.25 -12.12 0.57
CA SER A 13 -3.52 -13.50 0.97
C SER A 13 -2.57 -14.48 0.31
N ILE A 14 -2.14 -15.48 1.08
CA ILE A 14 -1.23 -16.52 0.61
C ILE A 14 -2.03 -17.61 -0.11
N HIS A 15 -1.61 -17.96 -1.33
CA HIS A 15 -2.19 -19.08 -2.06
C HIS A 15 -1.63 -20.42 -1.55
N GLU A 16 -2.49 -21.38 -1.22
CA GLU A 16 -2.10 -22.66 -0.60
C GLU A 16 -1.08 -23.45 -1.42
N THR A 17 -1.23 -23.50 -2.75
CA THR A 17 -0.33 -24.28 -3.61
C THR A 17 1.03 -23.61 -3.83
N THR A 18 1.04 -22.27 -3.90
CA THR A 18 2.25 -21.50 -4.28
C THR A 18 3.01 -21.00 -3.06
N GLY A 19 2.35 -20.90 -1.90
CA GLY A 19 2.89 -20.29 -0.69
C GLY A 19 3.21 -18.80 -0.85
N GLN A 20 2.73 -18.16 -1.92
CA GLN A 20 2.98 -16.75 -2.22
C GLN A 20 1.67 -15.99 -2.42
N SER A 21 1.69 -14.70 -2.08
CA SER A 21 0.59 -13.80 -2.35
C SER A 21 0.72 -13.18 -3.74
N PRO A 22 -0.41 -12.83 -4.40
CA PRO A 22 -0.37 -12.07 -5.65
C PRO A 22 0.52 -10.82 -5.56
N PHE A 23 0.52 -10.11 -4.42
CA PHE A 23 1.38 -8.96 -4.17
C PHE A 23 2.87 -9.32 -4.25
N LYS A 24 3.29 -10.38 -3.56
CA LYS A 24 4.69 -10.85 -3.57
C LYS A 24 5.12 -11.28 -4.97
N VAL A 25 4.22 -11.91 -5.72
CA VAL A 25 4.48 -12.31 -7.11
C VAL A 25 4.62 -11.11 -8.03
N THR A 26 3.82 -10.05 -7.86
CA THR A 26 3.85 -8.87 -8.73
C THR A 26 4.98 -7.90 -8.41
N PHE A 27 5.33 -7.75 -7.13
CA PHE A 27 6.27 -6.73 -6.68
C PHE A 27 7.61 -7.31 -6.21
N GLY A 28 7.72 -8.62 -6.02
CA GLY A 28 8.93 -9.29 -5.51
C GLY A 28 9.22 -9.06 -4.03
N GLU A 29 8.50 -8.15 -3.38
CA GLU A 29 8.61 -7.83 -1.95
C GLU A 29 7.37 -8.27 -1.18
N GLU A 30 7.54 -8.48 0.13
CA GLU A 30 6.40 -8.71 1.01
C GLU A 30 5.63 -7.41 1.26
N PRO A 31 4.30 -7.48 1.34
CA PRO A 31 3.49 -6.30 1.63
C PRO A 31 3.86 -5.75 3.01
N ARG A 32 4.29 -4.49 3.06
CA ARG A 32 4.56 -3.79 4.31
C ARG A 32 3.23 -3.46 5.00
N ILE A 33 3.01 -4.02 6.18
CA ILE A 33 1.75 -3.91 6.92
C ILE A 33 2.03 -3.22 8.26
N GLY A 34 1.10 -2.37 8.71
CA GLY A 34 1.25 -1.67 9.99
C GLY A 34 2.35 -0.61 9.96
N LEU A 35 3.12 -0.49 11.04
CA LEU A 35 4.14 0.56 11.20
C LEU A 35 5.29 0.43 10.18
N GLU A 36 5.55 -0.76 9.65
CA GLU A 36 6.56 -1.00 8.61
C GLU A 36 6.20 -0.36 7.26
N SER A 37 4.93 -0.02 7.06
CA SER A 37 4.49 0.72 5.86
C SER A 37 4.90 2.19 5.91
N TYR A 38 5.19 2.72 7.09
CA TYR A 38 5.61 4.10 7.30
C TYR A 38 7.13 4.20 7.40
N VAL A 39 7.71 5.25 6.81
CA VAL A 39 9.11 5.62 7.06
C VAL A 39 9.15 6.38 8.39
N LEU A 40 9.26 5.64 9.49
CA LEU A 40 9.29 6.23 10.82
C LEU A 40 10.68 6.83 11.13
N PRO A 41 10.74 8.00 11.80
CA PRO A 41 12.00 8.54 12.32
C PRO A 41 12.65 7.55 13.27
N LYS A 42 13.98 7.39 13.17
CA LYS A 42 14.73 6.49 14.06
C LYS A 42 14.53 6.83 15.54
N SER A 43 14.42 8.12 15.87
CA SER A 43 14.12 8.58 17.23
C SER A 43 12.79 8.07 17.78
N LEU A 44 11.75 7.99 16.93
CA LEU A 44 10.45 7.47 17.32
C LEU A 44 10.49 5.95 17.48
N VAL A 45 11.18 5.25 16.58
CA VAL A 45 11.39 3.80 16.70
C VAL A 45 12.19 3.47 17.97
N ASP A 46 13.17 4.31 18.32
CA ASP A 46 13.98 4.14 19.52
C ASP A 46 13.22 4.41 20.82
N ALA A 47 12.28 5.37 20.81
CA ALA A 47 11.41 5.69 21.96
C ALA A 47 10.24 4.71 22.09
N ALA A 48 9.89 3.98 21.03
CA ALA A 48 8.79 3.00 21.05
C ALA A 48 9.15 1.65 21.70
N LYS A 49 10.21 1.59 22.52
CA LYS A 49 10.67 0.35 23.17
C LYS A 49 9.84 0.00 24.41
N THR A 50 9.39 0.98 25.18
CA THR A 50 8.51 0.78 26.34
C THR A 50 7.38 1.80 26.36
N GLU A 51 6.31 1.50 27.10
CA GLU A 51 5.16 2.41 27.23
C GLU A 51 5.57 3.73 27.89
N GLU A 52 6.45 3.68 28.88
CA GLU A 52 6.94 4.86 29.62
C GLU A 52 7.80 5.78 28.74
N GLU A 53 8.67 5.22 27.87
CA GLU A 53 9.49 6.00 26.94
C GLU A 53 8.62 6.70 25.87
N ILE A 54 7.51 6.08 25.46
CA ILE A 54 6.54 6.71 24.55
C ILE A 54 5.82 7.88 25.24
N GLU A 55 5.39 7.69 26.49
CA GLU A 55 4.73 8.74 27.27
C GLU A 55 5.68 9.93 27.51
N GLU A 56 6.93 9.68 27.85
CA GLU A 56 7.95 10.73 28.01
C GLU A 56 8.21 11.47 26.68
N PHE A 57 8.33 10.74 25.58
CA PHE A 57 8.54 11.35 24.26
C PHE A 57 7.39 12.28 23.85
N LEU A 58 6.13 11.84 24.06
CA LEU A 58 4.95 12.65 23.73
C LEU A 58 4.83 13.89 24.63
N THR A 59 5.05 13.73 25.92
CA THR A 59 4.99 14.85 26.89
C THR A 59 6.12 15.86 26.70
N SER A 60 7.29 15.43 26.21
CA SER A 60 8.41 16.33 25.89
C SER A 60 8.14 17.22 24.67
N HIS A 61 7.32 16.76 23.72
CA HIS A 61 6.96 17.50 22.52
C HIS A 61 5.83 18.51 22.78
N GLU A 62 4.91 18.19 23.69
CA GLU A 62 3.78 19.06 24.07
C GLU A 62 4.24 20.35 24.79
N ALA A 63 5.47 20.38 25.33
CA ALA A 63 6.02 21.52 26.05
C ALA A 63 6.71 22.58 25.14
N ASN A 64 6.89 22.32 23.84
CA ASN A 64 7.67 23.17 22.92
C ASN A 64 6.89 23.73 21.72
N ASP A 65 5.62 23.39 21.54
CA ASP A 65 4.90 23.67 20.28
C ASP A 65 3.93 24.87 20.35
N GLU A 66 4.43 26.03 20.78
CA GLU A 66 3.74 27.31 20.57
C GLU A 66 4.45 28.17 19.50
N GLU A 67 5.08 27.59 18.47
CA GLU A 67 5.53 28.40 17.32
C GLU A 67 5.85 27.57 16.06
N SER A 68 5.46 28.09 14.90
CA SER A 68 5.84 27.64 13.54
C SER A 68 4.98 26.59 12.82
N LEU A 69 3.66 26.69 12.92
CA LEU A 69 2.79 26.28 11.79
C LEU A 69 2.79 27.36 10.69
N ASN A 70 3.92 27.55 10.00
CA ASN A 70 3.94 28.25 8.71
C ASN A 70 5.29 28.05 8.00
N SER A 71 5.35 27.11 7.05
CA SER A 71 5.74 27.32 5.64
C SER A 71 6.27 26.04 4.98
N ASP A 72 5.72 25.79 3.79
CA ASP A 72 6.29 25.09 2.64
C ASP A 72 6.52 23.57 2.65
N GLY A 73 5.67 22.89 1.87
CA GLY A 73 5.86 21.51 1.43
C GLY A 73 4.83 21.03 0.41
N LYS A 74 4.41 21.86 -0.55
CA LYS A 74 3.59 21.36 -1.66
C LYS A 74 4.42 20.48 -2.59
N ASN A 75 4.49 19.16 -2.36
CA ASN A 75 4.64 18.13 -3.41
C ASN A 75 4.53 16.68 -2.85
N TYR A 76 3.33 16.22 -2.49
CA TYR A 76 3.12 14.78 -2.19
C TYR A 76 2.01 14.14 -3.04
N GLU A 77 1.12 14.94 -3.65
CA GLU A 77 -0.04 14.37 -4.33
C GLU A 77 0.22 13.90 -5.77
N GLU A 78 1.27 14.42 -6.44
CA GLU A 78 1.51 14.10 -7.84
C GLU A 78 2.12 12.69 -8.05
N ASN A 79 2.93 12.20 -7.09
CA ASN A 79 3.51 10.86 -7.17
C ASN A 79 2.48 9.76 -6.91
N GLU A 80 1.56 9.96 -5.95
CA GLU A 80 0.48 9.01 -5.70
C GLU A 80 -0.46 8.92 -6.89
N SER A 81 -0.80 10.07 -7.49
CA SER A 81 -1.69 10.13 -8.65
C SER A 81 -1.10 9.39 -9.86
N ASN A 82 0.21 9.51 -10.11
CA ASN A 82 0.85 8.85 -11.24
C ASN A 82 1.00 7.33 -11.05
N ILE A 83 1.38 6.88 -9.83
CA ILE A 83 1.43 5.46 -9.46
C ILE A 83 0.02 4.85 -9.50
N MET A 84 -0.98 5.54 -8.94
CA MET A 84 -2.38 5.11 -8.92
C MET A 84 -2.99 5.03 -10.32
N LYS A 85 -2.65 5.97 -11.19
CA LYS A 85 -3.09 5.98 -12.60
C LYS A 85 -2.46 4.84 -13.39
N HIS A 86 -1.15 4.61 -13.26
CA HIS A 86 -0.48 3.50 -13.94
C HIS A 86 -0.99 2.12 -13.45
N PHE A 87 -1.25 1.97 -12.15
CA PHE A 87 -1.78 0.72 -11.58
C PHE A 87 -3.21 0.42 -12.06
N SER A 88 -4.06 1.44 -12.13
CA SER A 88 -5.43 1.28 -12.63
C SER A 88 -5.47 1.00 -14.13
N GLU A 89 -4.65 1.67 -14.94
CA GLU A 89 -4.57 1.44 -16.39
C GLU A 89 -4.08 0.02 -16.73
N THR A 90 -3.04 -0.45 -16.04
CA THR A 90 -2.51 -1.82 -16.22
C THR A 90 -3.51 -2.90 -15.83
N PHE A 91 -4.24 -2.72 -14.74
CA PHE A 91 -5.29 -3.66 -14.31
C PHE A 91 -6.47 -3.72 -15.29
N ILE A 92 -6.97 -2.57 -15.74
CA ILE A 92 -8.07 -2.50 -16.73
C ILE A 92 -7.65 -3.14 -18.05
N LYS A 93 -6.39 -2.96 -18.47
CA LYS A 93 -5.84 -3.60 -19.67
C LYS A 93 -5.80 -5.12 -19.52
N ALA A 94 -5.28 -5.63 -18.41
CA ALA A 94 -5.20 -7.07 -18.15
C ALA A 94 -6.58 -7.73 -18.11
N GLN A 95 -7.59 -7.09 -17.50
CA GLN A 95 -8.96 -7.60 -17.52
C GLN A 95 -9.56 -7.67 -18.94
N LYS A 96 -9.39 -6.61 -19.74
CA LYS A 96 -9.88 -6.59 -21.13
C LYS A 96 -9.20 -7.68 -21.97
N GLU A 97 -7.91 -7.89 -21.77
CA GLU A 97 -7.15 -8.92 -22.49
C GLU A 97 -7.58 -10.33 -22.08
N ALA A 98 -7.79 -10.58 -20.78
CA ALA A 98 -8.34 -11.84 -20.29
C ALA A 98 -9.74 -12.13 -20.84
N ALA A 99 -10.64 -11.13 -20.85
CA ALA A 99 -11.98 -11.27 -21.42
C ALA A 99 -11.94 -11.54 -22.93
N SER A 100 -11.02 -10.89 -23.66
CA SER A 100 -10.79 -11.17 -25.08
C SER A 100 -10.24 -12.59 -25.31
N GLY A 101 -9.34 -13.06 -24.46
CA GLY A 101 -8.82 -14.44 -24.50
C GLY A 101 -9.93 -15.47 -24.27
N GLN A 102 -10.77 -15.25 -23.26
CA GLN A 102 -11.91 -16.13 -22.95
C GLN A 102 -12.92 -16.19 -24.09
N THR A 103 -13.29 -15.06 -24.68
CA THR A 103 -14.21 -15.02 -25.82
C THR A 103 -13.64 -15.72 -27.05
N ARG A 104 -12.34 -15.56 -27.34
CA ARG A 104 -11.65 -16.30 -28.40
C ARG A 104 -11.61 -17.81 -28.15
N ALA A 105 -11.38 -18.23 -26.91
CA ALA A 105 -11.37 -19.65 -26.54
C ALA A 105 -12.78 -20.26 -26.69
N ALA A 106 -13.82 -19.56 -26.22
CA ALA A 106 -15.21 -19.98 -26.36
C ALA A 106 -15.61 -20.10 -27.85
N ALA A 107 -15.27 -19.12 -28.68
CA ALA A 107 -15.57 -19.15 -30.12
C ALA A 107 -14.88 -20.31 -30.86
N LYS A 108 -13.71 -20.76 -30.41
CA LYS A 108 -13.02 -21.94 -30.96
C LYS A 108 -13.69 -23.27 -30.58
N MET A 109 -14.47 -23.30 -29.49
CA MET A 109 -15.18 -24.50 -29.05
C MET A 109 -16.56 -24.66 -29.71
N THR A 110 -17.10 -23.60 -30.33
CA THR A 110 -18.40 -23.64 -31.03
C THR A 110 -18.28 -23.95 -32.53
N ARG A 111 -17.12 -24.43 -33.01
CA ARG A 111 -16.88 -24.77 -34.42
C ARG A 111 -16.53 -26.23 -34.61
#